data_AF-A0A919TML2-F1
#
_entry.id   AF-A0A919TML2-F1
#
_cell.length_a   1.000
_cell.length_b   1.000
_cell.length_c   1.000
_cell.angle_alpha   90.00
_cell.angle_beta   90.00
_cell.angle_gamma   90.00
#
_symmetry.space_group_name_H-M   'P 1'
#
loop_
_entity.id
_entity.type
_entity.pdbx_description
1 polymer ?
#
loop_
_entity_poly.entity_id
_entity_poly.type
_entity_poly.pdbx_seq_one_letter_code
_entity_poly.pdbx_strand_id
1 'polypeptide(L)'
;MTILTEQAAGEHLVARAFAPGMPGFVGIAVDLLLDPACAPTVRRPLRHGFLDARSPRVAVVSAPPSPGLEVALRRTSDDLAAATRVMDRHGLSVLPFATDTVHPEGPVHAYGTATAGIRIGLEAGLHGDGPLGIDRRWILAHTVAPVLAAAFANAPLRQGRPTGWRSVRQALRRDLPVLPGRAGSAPPIQRVPDNVAEGLGSRPAIDARTAWVAHVLDAPTVTGRSLRDRLRTGARLTVSDLDRHLAGLRPPVAARGHLEIDVADRQPGAGWRVPAAVITTLLDDPRAAEEAYAATAHLAAEPRLWERAARDALTDPVLADAARACFLAAYGALARQGASRELRNALADFTETYVNRNRCPADDLLDRTAGRV
;
A
#
# COMPACT_ATOMS: atom_id res chain seq x y z
N MET A 1 27.50 -8.26 21.81
CA MET A 1 26.43 -7.68 20.96
C MET A 1 26.79 -6.23 20.70
N THR A 2 27.00 -5.86 19.43
CA THR A 2 27.35 -4.48 19.05
C THR A 2 26.16 -3.56 19.26
N ILE A 3 26.35 -2.47 19.99
CA ILE A 3 25.33 -1.44 20.19
C ILE A 3 25.16 -0.69 18.87
N LEU A 4 23.90 -0.54 18.43
CA LEU A 4 23.58 0.11 17.17
C LEU A 4 23.63 1.64 17.32
N THR A 5 24.36 2.32 16.42
CA THR A 5 24.34 3.79 16.29
C THR A 5 23.32 4.22 15.23
N GLU A 6 22.92 5.50 15.20
CA GLU A 6 22.05 6.04 14.12
C GLU A 6 22.68 5.85 12.74
N GLN A 7 24.00 6.06 12.61
CA GLN A 7 24.72 5.86 11.36
C GLN A 7 24.69 4.38 10.92
N ALA A 8 25.04 3.45 11.81
CA ALA A 8 25.03 2.02 11.51
C ALA A 8 23.61 1.51 11.19
N ALA A 9 22.57 2.07 11.83
CA ALA A 9 21.18 1.81 11.47
C ALA A 9 20.85 2.30 10.06
N GLY A 10 21.30 3.51 9.70
CA GLY A 10 21.13 4.07 8.36
C GLY A 10 21.77 3.20 7.29
N GLU A 11 23.05 2.82 7.46
CA GLU A 11 23.78 1.94 6.53
C GLU A 11 23.07 0.59 6.34
N HIS A 12 22.62 -0.03 7.44
CA HIS A 12 21.87 -1.30 7.41
C HIS A 12 20.54 -1.18 6.64
N LEU A 13 19.82 -0.07 6.81
CA LEU A 13 18.57 0.21 6.12
C LEU A 13 18.78 0.47 4.63
N VAL A 14 19.78 1.29 4.26
CA VAL A 14 20.13 1.59 2.86
C VAL A 14 20.43 0.30 2.09
N ALA A 15 21.22 -0.60 2.68
CA ALA A 15 21.62 -1.86 2.05
C ALA A 15 20.43 -2.79 1.74
N ARG A 16 19.32 -2.66 2.48
CA ARG A 16 18.14 -3.53 2.39
C ARG A 16 16.92 -2.86 1.75
N ALA A 17 16.98 -1.56 1.49
CA ALA A 17 15.83 -0.79 0.97
C ALA A 17 15.38 -1.29 -0.41
N PHE A 18 16.30 -1.33 -1.37
CA PHE A 18 16.01 -1.75 -2.74
C PHE A 18 17.09 -2.67 -3.30
N ALA A 19 16.66 -3.79 -3.88
CA ALA A 19 17.41 -4.57 -4.84
C ALA A 19 16.99 -4.11 -6.24
N PRO A 20 17.87 -3.48 -7.02
CA PRO A 20 17.57 -3.05 -8.38
C PRO A 20 17.12 -4.24 -9.24
N GLY A 21 16.11 -4.03 -10.06
CA GLY A 21 15.53 -5.06 -10.90
C GLY A 21 14.57 -4.48 -11.91
N MET A 22 14.59 -5.02 -13.13
CA MET A 22 13.65 -4.64 -14.16
C MET A 22 12.23 -5.07 -13.74
N PRO A 23 11.22 -4.18 -13.78
CA PRO A 23 9.84 -4.54 -13.52
C PRO A 23 9.36 -5.72 -14.37
N GLY A 24 8.71 -6.69 -13.73
CA GLY A 24 8.21 -7.88 -14.41
C GLY A 24 7.64 -8.96 -13.49
N PHE A 25 7.99 -8.98 -12.21
CA PHE A 25 7.41 -9.88 -11.21
C PHE A 25 6.47 -9.15 -10.27
N VAL A 26 5.35 -9.81 -10.00
CA VAL A 26 4.30 -9.29 -9.12
C VAL A 26 4.11 -10.25 -7.96
N GLY A 27 4.29 -9.76 -6.75
CA GLY A 27 3.90 -10.42 -5.50
C GLY A 27 2.56 -9.87 -5.02
N ILE A 28 1.69 -10.74 -4.52
CA ILE A 28 0.37 -10.34 -4.00
C ILE A 28 0.14 -11.02 -2.66
N ALA A 29 -0.23 -10.22 -1.67
CA ALA A 29 -0.75 -10.71 -0.40
C ALA A 29 -2.15 -10.13 -0.15
N VAL A 30 -3.09 -11.00 0.21
CA VAL A 30 -4.48 -10.62 0.51
C VAL A 30 -4.79 -11.01 1.94
N ASP A 31 -5.19 -10.01 2.72
CA ASP A 31 -5.63 -10.22 4.08
C ASP A 31 -7.11 -10.65 4.10
N LEU A 32 -7.43 -11.63 4.94
CA LEU A 32 -8.77 -12.13 5.18
C LEU A 32 -9.15 -11.77 6.61
N LEU A 33 -10.13 -10.87 6.76
CA LEU A 33 -10.69 -10.52 8.06
C LEU A 33 -11.67 -11.62 8.49
N LEU A 34 -11.44 -12.21 9.66
CA LEU A 34 -12.18 -13.38 10.12
C LEU A 34 -13.16 -13.03 11.24
N ASP A 35 -14.29 -13.73 11.23
CA ASP A 35 -15.26 -13.77 12.33
C ASP A 35 -15.76 -15.21 12.54
N PRO A 36 -15.61 -15.81 13.74
CA PRO A 36 -14.90 -15.29 14.91
C PRO A 36 -13.38 -15.17 14.68
N ALA A 37 -12.69 -14.46 15.58
CA ALA A 37 -11.24 -14.25 15.51
C ALA A 37 -10.45 -15.53 15.89
N CYS A 38 -10.30 -16.45 14.93
CA CYS A 38 -9.61 -17.73 15.10
C CYS A 38 -8.70 -18.08 13.90
N ALA A 39 -7.92 -17.11 13.41
CA ALA A 39 -6.94 -17.32 12.34
C ALA A 39 -5.92 -18.42 12.72
N PRO A 40 -5.45 -19.21 11.75
CA PRO A 40 -4.49 -20.29 12.03
C PRO A 40 -3.17 -19.73 12.56
N THR A 41 -2.68 -20.27 13.67
CA THR A 41 -1.42 -19.82 14.31
C THR A 41 -0.16 -20.37 13.65
N VAL A 42 -0.31 -21.38 12.79
CA VAL A 42 0.80 -22.05 12.10
C VAL A 42 0.72 -21.75 10.61
N ARG A 43 1.82 -21.24 10.07
CA ARG A 43 1.98 -21.03 8.63
C ARG A 43 1.79 -22.34 7.87
N ARG A 44 0.87 -22.33 6.91
CA ARG A 44 0.48 -23.49 6.12
C ARG A 44 0.83 -23.29 4.64
N PRO A 45 1.54 -24.23 4.00
CA PRO A 45 1.76 -24.16 2.56
C PRO A 45 0.44 -24.30 1.79
N LEU A 46 0.30 -23.52 0.72
CA LEU A 46 -0.76 -23.63 -0.27
C LEU A 46 -0.17 -24.16 -1.59
N ARG A 47 -0.92 -24.06 -2.69
CA ARG A 47 -0.47 -24.61 -3.98
C ARG A 47 0.75 -23.84 -4.49
N HIS A 48 0.73 -22.52 -4.38
CA HIS A 48 1.82 -21.68 -4.88
C HIS A 48 2.54 -20.94 -3.76
N GLY A 49 1.79 -20.42 -2.79
CA GLY A 49 2.29 -19.64 -1.67
C GLY A 49 1.95 -20.27 -0.33
N PHE A 50 1.49 -19.44 0.59
CA PHE A 50 1.18 -19.85 1.95
C PHE A 50 0.02 -19.08 2.55
N LEU A 51 -0.65 -19.73 3.50
CA LEU A 51 -1.61 -19.16 4.41
C LEU A 51 -0.90 -18.93 5.75
N ASP A 52 -0.98 -17.70 6.27
CA ASP A 52 -0.43 -17.32 7.57
C ASP A 52 -1.48 -16.51 8.36
N ALA A 53 -1.13 -16.07 9.56
CA ALA A 53 -1.92 -15.13 10.34
C ALA A 53 -1.07 -13.98 10.88
N ARG A 54 -1.58 -12.75 10.77
CA ARG A 54 -1.00 -11.58 11.46
C ARG A 54 -1.52 -11.44 12.88
N SER A 55 -2.74 -11.89 13.09
CA SER A 55 -3.45 -11.87 14.36
C SER A 55 -4.55 -12.93 14.32
N PRO A 56 -5.19 -13.23 15.47
CA PRO A 56 -6.36 -14.10 15.48
C PRO A 56 -7.51 -13.62 14.57
N ARG A 57 -7.57 -12.33 14.22
CA ARG A 57 -8.64 -11.79 13.37
C ARG A 57 -8.24 -11.66 11.89
N VAL A 58 -6.96 -11.82 11.55
CA VAL A 58 -6.47 -11.55 10.20
C VAL A 58 -5.57 -12.67 9.71
N ALA A 59 -6.13 -13.51 8.84
CA ALA A 59 -5.36 -14.45 8.04
C ALA A 59 -4.78 -13.74 6.80
N VAL A 60 -3.68 -14.26 6.26
CA VAL A 60 -3.02 -13.68 5.08
C VAL A 60 -2.71 -14.80 4.10
N VAL A 61 -3.20 -14.65 2.88
CA VAL A 61 -2.77 -15.46 1.74
C VAL A 61 -1.70 -14.69 1.01
N SER A 62 -0.48 -15.22 1.00
CA SER A 62 0.67 -14.60 0.33
C SER A 62 1.15 -15.50 -0.79
N ALA A 63 0.96 -15.04 -2.03
CA ALA A 63 1.46 -15.71 -3.22
C ALA A 63 2.95 -15.40 -3.45
N PRO A 64 3.70 -16.29 -4.13
CA PRO A 64 5.08 -16.01 -4.48
C PRO A 64 5.16 -14.93 -5.57
N PRO A 65 6.30 -14.20 -5.67
CA PRO A 65 6.58 -13.36 -6.82
C PRO A 65 6.40 -14.15 -8.12
N SER A 66 5.61 -13.62 -9.05
CA SER A 66 5.18 -14.33 -10.25
C SER A 66 5.46 -13.49 -11.49
N PRO A 67 5.92 -14.11 -12.60
CA PRO A 67 6.28 -13.39 -13.81
C PRO A 67 5.00 -12.86 -14.49
N GLY A 68 4.79 -11.56 -14.37
CA GLY A 68 3.64 -10.84 -14.91
C GLY A 68 2.38 -10.93 -14.07
N LEU A 69 1.54 -9.91 -14.23
CA LEU A 69 0.28 -9.72 -13.51
C LEU A 69 -0.66 -10.92 -13.63
N GLU A 70 -0.93 -11.43 -14.83
CA GLU A 70 -1.90 -12.51 -15.05
C GLU A 70 -1.50 -13.82 -14.35
N VAL A 71 -0.20 -14.13 -14.29
CA VAL A 71 0.30 -15.30 -13.55
C VAL A 71 0.12 -15.09 -12.05
N ALA A 72 0.45 -13.90 -11.54
CA ALA A 72 0.26 -13.55 -10.14
C ALA A 72 -1.21 -13.62 -9.73
N LEU A 73 -2.12 -13.07 -10.54
CA LEU A 73 -3.56 -13.10 -10.29
C LEU A 73 -4.09 -14.54 -10.27
N ARG A 74 -3.69 -15.39 -11.23
CA ARG A 74 -4.13 -16.79 -11.27
C ARG A 74 -3.64 -17.58 -10.05
N ARG A 75 -2.35 -17.47 -9.70
CA ARG A 75 -1.78 -18.17 -8.54
C ARG A 75 -2.44 -17.75 -7.23
N THR A 76 -2.66 -16.44 -7.06
CA THR A 76 -3.33 -15.90 -5.87
C THR A 76 -4.80 -16.32 -5.83
N SER A 77 -5.50 -16.39 -6.97
CA SER A 77 -6.86 -16.93 -7.05
C SER A 77 -6.95 -18.38 -6.59
N ASP A 78 -6.03 -19.25 -7.04
CA ASP A 78 -6.00 -20.66 -6.62
C ASP A 78 -5.79 -20.79 -5.10
N ASP A 79 -4.85 -20.02 -4.56
CA ASP A 79 -4.48 -20.05 -3.15
C ASP A 79 -5.59 -19.46 -2.26
N LEU A 80 -6.26 -18.38 -2.70
CA LEU A 80 -7.43 -17.82 -2.01
C LEU A 80 -8.60 -18.81 -1.98
N ALA A 81 -8.86 -19.53 -3.07
CA ALA A 81 -9.88 -20.57 -3.10
C ALA A 81 -9.54 -21.74 -2.16
N ALA A 82 -8.26 -22.12 -2.06
CA ALA A 82 -7.80 -23.10 -1.09
C ALA A 82 -7.95 -22.61 0.35
N ALA A 83 -7.55 -21.37 0.64
CA ALA A 83 -7.65 -20.78 1.97
C ALA A 83 -9.11 -20.61 2.43
N THR A 84 -10.00 -20.17 1.54
CA THR A 84 -11.44 -20.05 1.84
C THR A 84 -12.03 -21.40 2.25
N ARG A 85 -11.72 -22.48 1.53
CA ARG A 85 -12.13 -23.85 1.91
C ARG A 85 -11.55 -24.32 3.25
N VAL A 86 -10.40 -23.78 3.68
CA VAL A 86 -9.87 -24.04 5.02
C VAL A 86 -10.71 -23.29 6.06
N MET A 87 -11.01 -22.01 5.83
CA MET A 87 -11.85 -21.21 6.74
C MET A 87 -13.24 -21.83 6.89
N ASP A 88 -13.90 -22.20 5.79
CA ASP A 88 -15.23 -22.79 5.79
C ASP A 88 -15.28 -24.09 6.61
N ARG A 89 -14.27 -24.97 6.46
CA ARG A 89 -14.18 -26.22 7.23
C ARG A 89 -14.00 -26.00 8.73
N HIS A 90 -13.47 -24.85 9.13
CA HIS A 90 -13.32 -24.45 10.53
C HIS A 90 -14.47 -23.56 11.02
N GLY A 91 -15.52 -23.35 10.21
CA GLY A 91 -16.66 -22.50 10.56
C GLY A 91 -16.31 -21.02 10.67
N LEU A 92 -15.27 -20.56 9.97
CA LEU A 92 -14.81 -19.18 10.00
C LEU A 92 -15.37 -18.41 8.81
N SER A 93 -16.03 -17.29 9.09
CA SER A 93 -16.52 -16.39 8.05
C SER A 93 -15.44 -15.39 7.66
N VAL A 94 -15.24 -15.20 6.35
CA VAL A 94 -14.39 -14.14 5.81
C VAL A 94 -15.25 -12.92 5.52
N LEU A 95 -15.00 -11.82 6.23
CA LEU A 95 -15.78 -10.59 6.08
C LEU A 95 -15.43 -9.87 4.75
N PRO A 96 -16.41 -9.25 4.08
CA PRO A 96 -16.23 -8.65 2.75
C PRO A 96 -15.65 -7.22 2.78
N PHE A 97 -15.30 -6.71 3.96
CA PHE A 97 -14.81 -5.35 4.19
C PHE A 97 -13.52 -5.37 5.02
N ALA A 98 -12.82 -4.24 5.06
CA ALA A 98 -11.49 -4.16 5.65
C ALA A 98 -11.47 -4.10 7.17
N THR A 99 -12.53 -3.64 7.85
CA THR A 99 -12.63 -3.69 9.31
C THR A 99 -14.09 -3.57 9.78
N ASP A 100 -14.34 -3.94 11.03
CA ASP A 100 -15.65 -3.79 11.70
C ASP A 100 -15.54 -3.51 13.21
N THR A 101 -14.43 -3.82 13.88
CA THR A 101 -14.31 -3.56 15.34
C THR A 101 -13.46 -2.34 15.67
N VAL A 102 -12.66 -1.87 14.70
CA VAL A 102 -11.66 -0.83 14.91
C VAL A 102 -12.30 0.55 14.94
N HIS A 103 -11.88 1.38 15.89
CA HIS A 103 -12.25 2.80 15.94
C HIS A 103 -11.28 3.61 15.04
N PRO A 104 -11.74 4.65 14.32
CA PRO A 104 -10.86 5.47 13.46
C PRO A 104 -9.76 6.20 14.24
N GLU A 105 -10.02 6.56 15.50
CA GLU A 105 -9.03 7.10 16.46
C GLU A 105 -8.29 5.99 17.24
N GLY A 106 -8.33 4.77 16.75
CA GLY A 106 -7.74 3.61 17.41
C GLY A 106 -6.20 3.69 17.44
N PRO A 107 -5.56 2.86 18.28
CA PRO A 107 -4.11 2.84 18.32
C PRO A 107 -3.51 2.32 17.00
N VAL A 108 -2.35 2.84 16.60
CA VAL A 108 -1.68 2.53 15.31
C VAL A 108 -1.53 1.02 15.07
N HIS A 109 -1.25 0.23 16.11
CA HIS A 109 -1.08 -1.22 15.98
C HIS A 109 -2.35 -1.96 15.52
N ALA A 110 -3.55 -1.36 15.70
CA ALA A 110 -4.81 -1.92 15.22
C ALA A 110 -4.81 -2.11 13.70
N TYR A 111 -4.05 -1.30 12.96
CA TYR A 111 -3.86 -1.46 11.52
C TYR A 111 -3.37 -2.87 11.18
N GLY A 112 -2.33 -3.35 11.87
CA GLY A 112 -1.73 -4.66 11.61
C GLY A 112 -2.51 -5.85 12.15
N THR A 113 -3.39 -5.64 13.14
CA THR A 113 -4.01 -6.73 13.92
C THR A 113 -5.51 -6.87 13.74
N ALA A 114 -6.22 -5.86 13.24
CA ALA A 114 -7.68 -5.89 13.15
C ALA A 114 -8.23 -5.23 11.87
N THR A 115 -7.37 -5.00 10.88
CA THR A 115 -7.76 -4.56 9.54
C THR A 115 -7.24 -5.51 8.47
N ALA A 116 -7.89 -5.52 7.32
CA ALA A 116 -7.53 -6.32 6.15
C ALA A 116 -7.39 -5.44 4.91
N GLY A 117 -6.35 -5.69 4.13
CA GLY A 117 -6.11 -5.04 2.85
C GLY A 117 -5.51 -5.98 1.82
N ILE A 118 -5.00 -5.37 0.75
CA ILE A 118 -4.26 -6.03 -0.30
C ILE A 118 -2.90 -5.35 -0.42
N ARG A 119 -1.83 -6.14 -0.40
CA ARG A 119 -0.46 -5.68 -0.57
C ARG A 119 0.11 -6.19 -1.88
N ILE A 120 0.73 -5.29 -2.62
CA ILE A 120 1.37 -5.59 -3.91
C ILE A 120 2.87 -5.33 -3.77
N GLY A 121 3.66 -6.35 -4.05
CA GLY A 121 5.12 -6.23 -4.13
C GLY A 121 5.56 -6.23 -5.59
N LEU A 122 6.31 -5.21 -6.00
CA LEU A 122 6.84 -5.02 -7.35
C LEU A 122 8.35 -4.84 -7.30
N GLU A 123 9.07 -5.09 -8.38
CA GLU A 123 10.49 -4.73 -8.41
C GLU A 123 10.71 -3.25 -8.09
N ALA A 124 11.86 -2.97 -7.48
CA ALA A 124 12.24 -1.61 -7.11
C ALA A 124 12.39 -0.69 -8.33
N GLY A 125 12.81 -1.24 -9.48
CA GLY A 125 13.22 -0.48 -10.65
C GLY A 125 14.72 -0.53 -10.90
N LEU A 126 15.16 0.15 -11.95
CA LEU A 126 16.56 0.24 -12.36
C LEU A 126 17.26 1.46 -11.76
N HIS A 127 18.59 1.48 -11.88
CA HIS A 127 19.35 2.72 -11.73
C HIS A 127 19.12 3.61 -12.96
N GLY A 128 18.70 4.86 -12.74
CA GLY A 128 18.47 5.84 -13.80
C GLY A 128 17.23 6.69 -13.57
N ASP A 129 17.09 7.74 -14.36
CA ASP A 129 16.07 8.79 -14.15
C ASP A 129 14.78 8.59 -14.96
N GLY A 130 14.72 7.48 -15.70
CA GLY A 130 13.54 7.11 -16.49
C GLY A 130 12.34 6.70 -15.63
N PRO A 131 11.16 6.49 -16.23
CA PRO A 131 9.92 6.15 -15.51
C PRO A 131 10.03 4.91 -14.61
N LEU A 132 10.93 3.97 -14.97
CA LEU A 132 11.19 2.74 -14.23
C LEU A 132 12.41 2.83 -13.30
N GLY A 133 12.96 4.03 -13.12
CA GLY A 133 13.99 4.32 -12.13
C GLY A 133 13.45 4.21 -10.70
N ILE A 134 14.29 3.77 -9.77
CA ILE A 134 13.91 3.59 -8.35
C ILE A 134 13.26 4.85 -7.76
N ASP A 135 13.88 6.02 -7.94
CA ASP A 135 13.37 7.27 -7.36
C ASP A 135 12.07 7.72 -8.02
N ARG A 136 11.94 7.55 -9.35
CA ARG A 136 10.70 7.87 -10.08
C ARG A 136 9.54 6.99 -9.63
N ARG A 137 9.78 5.68 -9.48
CA ARG A 137 8.80 4.72 -8.97
C ARG A 137 8.43 4.99 -7.52
N TRP A 138 9.40 5.36 -6.68
CA TRP A 138 9.16 5.72 -5.29
C TRP A 138 8.25 6.95 -5.17
N ILE A 139 8.56 8.02 -5.90
CA ILE A 139 7.76 9.24 -5.90
C ILE A 139 6.34 8.93 -6.41
N LEU A 140 6.21 8.23 -7.54
CA LEU A 140 4.91 7.88 -8.10
C LEU A 140 4.09 7.01 -7.13
N ALA A 141 4.70 5.99 -6.52
CA ALA A 141 4.03 5.15 -5.53
C ALA A 141 3.45 5.97 -4.38
N HIS A 142 4.20 6.96 -3.89
CA HIS A 142 3.76 7.84 -2.83
C HIS A 142 2.66 8.82 -3.26
N THR A 143 2.74 9.40 -4.46
CA THR A 143 1.73 10.37 -4.93
C THR A 143 0.43 9.69 -5.33
N VAL A 144 0.48 8.47 -5.85
CA VAL A 144 -0.72 7.70 -6.23
C VAL A 144 -1.38 6.98 -5.04
N ALA A 145 -0.64 6.74 -3.96
CA ALA A 145 -1.12 6.01 -2.79
C ALA A 145 -2.44 6.54 -2.19
N PRO A 146 -2.62 7.86 -1.95
CA PRO A 146 -3.90 8.40 -1.45
C PRO A 146 -5.06 8.22 -2.44
N VAL A 147 -4.79 8.31 -3.74
CA VAL A 147 -5.80 8.12 -4.81
C VAL A 147 -6.31 6.68 -4.81
N LEU A 148 -5.39 5.71 -4.70
CA LEU A 148 -5.74 4.29 -4.61
C LEU A 148 -6.47 3.97 -3.29
N ALA A 149 -6.02 4.55 -2.19
CA ALA A 149 -6.70 4.42 -0.89
C ALA A 149 -8.14 4.90 -0.95
N ALA A 150 -8.40 6.04 -1.60
CA ALA A 150 -9.73 6.57 -1.83
C ALA A 150 -10.56 5.67 -2.77
N ALA A 151 -10.03 5.31 -3.94
CA ALA A 151 -10.75 4.52 -4.93
C ALA A 151 -11.17 3.13 -4.42
N PHE A 152 -10.32 2.52 -3.59
CA PHE A 152 -10.54 1.19 -3.04
C PHE A 152 -11.02 1.18 -1.59
N ALA A 153 -11.48 2.32 -1.03
CA ALA A 153 -11.98 2.38 0.34
C ALA A 153 -13.16 1.41 0.56
N ASN A 154 -13.07 0.57 1.59
CA ASN A 154 -14.07 -0.46 1.88
C ASN A 154 -14.11 -0.83 3.37
N ALA A 155 -14.04 0.17 4.25
CA ALA A 155 -14.16 0.01 5.70
C ALA A 155 -14.95 1.15 6.35
N PRO A 156 -16.25 1.33 6.02
CA PRO A 156 -17.02 2.44 6.57
C PRO A 156 -17.71 2.17 7.90
N LEU A 157 -17.84 0.89 8.28
CA LEU A 157 -18.65 0.46 9.41
C LEU A 157 -17.80 0.09 10.62
N ARG A 158 -18.37 0.29 11.80
CA ARG A 158 -17.91 -0.29 13.06
C ARG A 158 -19.10 -0.89 13.79
N GLN A 159 -19.07 -2.21 14.01
CA GLN A 159 -20.15 -2.99 14.61
C GLN A 159 -21.49 -2.71 13.90
N GLY A 160 -21.45 -2.73 12.57
CA GLY A 160 -22.60 -2.44 11.71
C GLY A 160 -23.05 -0.98 11.65
N ARG A 161 -22.38 -0.04 12.34
CA ARG A 161 -22.74 1.39 12.34
C ARG A 161 -21.77 2.23 11.51
N PRO A 162 -22.25 3.21 10.71
CA PRO A 162 -21.37 4.15 10.01
C PRO A 162 -20.44 4.90 10.96
N THR A 163 -19.17 5.01 10.58
CA THR A 163 -18.14 5.69 11.38
C THR A 163 -17.90 7.15 10.98
N GLY A 164 -18.48 7.58 9.85
CA GLY A 164 -18.14 8.85 9.20
C GLY A 164 -16.86 8.81 8.36
N TRP A 165 -16.23 7.63 8.24
CA TRP A 165 -15.10 7.39 7.34
C TRP A 165 -15.52 6.39 6.27
N ARG A 166 -14.90 6.45 5.08
CA ARG A 166 -15.03 5.40 4.06
C ARG A 166 -14.01 4.29 4.23
N SER A 167 -12.86 4.62 4.81
CA SER A 167 -11.86 3.65 5.25
C SER A 167 -11.33 3.96 6.64
N VAL A 168 -11.89 3.29 7.65
CA VAL A 168 -11.32 3.27 9.01
C VAL A 168 -9.88 2.75 8.99
N ARG A 169 -9.57 1.81 8.10
CA ARG A 169 -8.20 1.27 7.95
C ARG A 169 -7.21 2.38 7.57
N GLN A 170 -7.57 3.26 6.63
CA GLN A 170 -6.73 4.39 6.25
C GLN A 170 -6.77 5.54 7.27
N ALA A 171 -7.86 5.67 8.03
CA ALA A 171 -7.98 6.67 9.09
C ALA A 171 -6.85 6.54 10.15
N LEU A 172 -6.42 5.31 10.44
CA LEU A 172 -5.29 5.02 11.36
C LEU A 172 -3.93 5.55 10.87
N ARG A 173 -3.84 5.98 9.60
CA ARG A 173 -2.62 6.47 8.95
C ARG A 173 -2.79 7.86 8.34
N ARG A 174 -3.87 8.57 8.71
CA ARG A 174 -4.26 9.86 8.10
C ARG A 174 -3.25 11.00 8.29
N ASP A 175 -2.42 10.91 9.33
CA ASP A 175 -1.44 11.95 9.70
C ASP A 175 -0.08 11.75 8.99
N LEU A 176 0.05 10.72 8.14
CA LEU A 176 1.26 10.51 7.37
C LEU A 176 1.43 11.59 6.30
N PRO A 177 2.68 12.01 6.00
CA PRO A 177 2.94 12.82 4.81
C PRO A 177 2.68 11.98 3.55
N VAL A 178 2.23 12.62 2.48
CA VAL A 178 2.06 11.97 1.17
C VAL A 178 3.41 11.50 0.64
N LEU A 179 4.40 12.40 0.63
CA LEU A 179 5.75 12.14 0.16
C LEU A 179 6.76 12.40 1.28
N PRO A 180 7.25 11.34 1.96
CA PRO A 180 8.26 11.46 2.99
C PRO A 180 9.54 12.12 2.44
N GLY A 181 10.10 13.08 3.18
CA GLY A 181 11.35 13.74 2.81
C GLY A 181 11.22 15.04 2.00
N ARG A 182 10.02 15.49 1.62
CA ARG A 182 9.82 16.73 0.83
C ARG A 182 9.91 18.05 1.63
N ALA A 183 10.15 18.05 2.94
CA ALA A 183 10.46 19.27 3.70
C ALA A 183 11.16 18.98 5.05
N GLY A 184 12.28 19.67 5.32
CA GLY A 184 12.71 20.08 6.67
C GLY A 184 13.45 19.11 7.61
N SER A 185 13.57 17.81 7.31
CA SER A 185 14.12 16.83 8.27
C SER A 185 15.12 15.81 7.71
N ALA A 186 15.90 16.18 6.69
CA ALA A 186 17.04 15.36 6.27
C ALA A 186 18.28 15.66 7.16
N PRO A 187 19.01 14.65 7.67
CA PRO A 187 20.35 14.87 8.22
C PRO A 187 21.32 15.31 7.09
N PRO A 188 22.42 16.02 7.40
CA PRO A 188 23.40 16.42 6.40
C PRO A 188 24.20 15.17 5.97
N ILE A 189 23.71 14.48 4.94
CA ILE A 189 24.53 13.51 4.21
C ILE A 189 25.06 14.26 2.98
N GLN A 190 26.38 14.24 2.78
CA GLN A 190 27.11 15.01 1.77
C GLN A 190 26.40 15.02 0.41
N ARG A 191 25.94 16.21 0.01
CA ARG A 191 25.49 16.47 -1.37
C ARG A 191 26.70 16.26 -2.30
N VAL A 192 26.53 15.38 -3.28
CA VAL A 192 27.41 15.30 -4.45
C VAL A 192 27.18 16.57 -5.29
N PRO A 193 28.20 17.18 -5.93
CA PRO A 193 28.05 18.48 -6.59
C PRO A 193 27.06 18.43 -7.76
N ASP A 194 26.18 19.44 -7.80
CA ASP A 194 25.20 19.66 -8.85
C ASP A 194 25.89 20.11 -10.16
N ASN A 195 25.72 19.33 -11.23
CA ASN A 195 26.07 19.73 -12.59
C ASN A 195 24.79 19.79 -13.44
N VAL A 196 24.26 21.01 -13.56
CA VAL A 196 23.47 21.62 -14.64
C VAL A 196 22.67 20.71 -15.61
N ALA A 197 21.35 20.84 -15.54
CA ALA A 197 20.47 20.87 -16.72
C ALA A 197 19.27 21.79 -16.43
N GLU A 198 19.32 23.02 -16.95
CA GLU A 198 18.18 23.93 -17.02
C GLU A 198 17.21 23.47 -18.13
N GLY A 199 15.94 23.26 -17.78
CA GLY A 199 14.86 22.99 -18.71
C GLY A 199 13.93 21.85 -18.26
N LEU A 200 12.64 22.17 -18.07
CA LEU A 200 11.56 21.39 -17.42
C LEU A 200 11.58 21.52 -15.88
N GLY A 201 10.49 22.09 -15.34
CA GLY A 201 10.39 22.62 -13.98
C GLY A 201 11.01 21.75 -12.88
N SER A 202 11.68 22.41 -11.93
CA SER A 202 12.40 21.82 -10.80
C SER A 202 11.62 20.68 -10.15
N ARG A 203 11.97 19.45 -10.54
CA ARG A 203 11.44 18.23 -9.92
C ARG A 203 12.10 18.10 -8.54
N PRO A 204 11.34 17.76 -7.48
CA PRO A 204 11.97 17.46 -6.20
C PRO A 204 12.92 16.28 -6.37
N ALA A 205 14.22 16.50 -6.21
CA ALA A 205 15.20 15.41 -6.14
C ALA A 205 15.00 14.70 -4.80
N ILE A 206 14.25 13.60 -4.80
CA ILE A 206 14.07 12.74 -3.64
C ILE A 206 14.84 11.46 -3.90
N ASP A 207 15.87 11.24 -3.07
CA ASP A 207 16.55 9.94 -2.99
C ASP A 207 15.67 8.98 -2.18
N ALA A 208 15.17 7.93 -2.83
CA ALA A 208 14.22 7.00 -2.24
C ALA A 208 14.80 6.25 -1.03
N ARG A 209 16.10 5.95 -1.05
CA ARG A 209 16.77 5.24 0.05
C ARG A 209 16.83 6.11 1.29
N THR A 210 17.22 7.38 1.15
CA THR A 210 17.30 8.36 2.23
C THR A 210 15.91 8.65 2.79
N ALA A 211 14.91 8.81 1.92
CA ALA A 211 13.52 8.98 2.34
C ALA A 211 13.01 7.78 3.17
N TRP A 212 13.33 6.55 2.74
CA TRP A 212 12.98 5.34 3.49
C TRP A 212 13.68 5.26 4.84
N VAL A 213 14.99 5.54 4.89
CA VAL A 213 15.76 5.56 6.14
C VAL A 213 15.17 6.56 7.13
N ALA A 214 14.90 7.78 6.68
CA ALA A 214 14.28 8.81 7.51
C ALA A 214 12.92 8.34 8.05
N HIS A 215 12.07 7.80 7.18
CA HIS A 215 10.77 7.26 7.61
C HIS A 215 10.90 6.19 8.70
N VAL A 216 11.81 5.22 8.53
CA VAL A 216 11.99 4.12 9.51
C VAL A 216 12.53 4.64 10.84
N LEU A 217 13.49 5.56 10.80
CA LEU A 217 14.10 6.15 12.00
C LEU A 217 13.10 7.06 12.75
N ASP A 218 12.27 7.81 12.03
CA ASP A 218 11.32 8.75 12.62
C ASP A 218 10.02 8.05 13.06
N ALA A 219 9.76 6.83 12.60
CA ALA A 219 8.61 6.05 13.01
C ALA A 219 8.66 5.73 14.52
N PRO A 220 7.51 5.84 15.23
CA PRO A 220 7.43 5.55 16.65
C PRO A 220 7.70 4.06 16.92
N THR A 221 8.41 3.79 18.00
CA THR A 221 8.60 2.45 18.53
C THR A 221 7.49 2.12 19.54
N VAL A 222 7.54 0.92 20.14
CA VAL A 222 6.61 0.49 21.20
C VAL A 222 6.55 1.42 22.42
N THR A 223 7.56 2.28 22.61
CA THR A 223 7.59 3.26 23.72
C THR A 223 6.95 4.61 23.36
N GLY A 224 6.39 4.74 22.14
CA GLY A 224 5.83 6.00 21.62
C GLY A 224 6.86 7.03 21.14
N ARG A 225 8.16 6.83 21.43
CA ARG A 225 9.26 7.66 20.91
C ARG A 225 9.77 7.09 19.58
N SER A 226 10.24 7.96 18.70
CA SER A 226 10.87 7.55 17.43
C SER A 226 12.09 6.67 17.69
N LEU A 227 12.42 5.80 16.72
CA LEU A 227 13.64 5.00 16.80
C LEU A 227 14.88 5.90 16.87
N ARG A 228 14.89 7.00 16.11
CA ARG A 228 15.94 8.01 16.11
C ARG A 228 16.17 8.60 17.49
N ASP A 229 15.10 9.05 18.16
CA ASP A 229 15.21 9.64 19.50
C ASP A 229 15.74 8.64 20.51
N ARG A 230 15.35 7.36 20.39
CA ARG A 230 15.86 6.30 21.26
C ARG A 230 17.35 6.06 21.05
N LEU A 231 17.82 6.04 19.81
CA LEU A 231 19.25 5.89 19.50
C LEU A 231 20.04 7.09 20.04
N ARG A 232 19.55 8.33 19.84
CA ARG A 232 20.19 9.56 20.33
C ARG A 232 20.19 9.69 21.85
N THR A 233 19.19 9.14 22.53
CA THR A 233 19.11 9.11 24.01
C THR A 233 19.84 7.93 24.65
N GLY A 234 20.64 7.18 23.86
CA GLY A 234 21.52 6.13 24.37
C GLY A 234 20.85 4.77 24.61
N ALA A 235 19.71 4.50 23.99
CA ALA A 235 19.08 3.17 24.08
C ALA A 235 20.03 2.10 23.49
N ARG A 236 20.25 1.02 24.24
CA ARG A 236 21.09 -0.11 23.81
C ARG A 236 20.32 -1.03 22.86
N LEU A 237 20.10 -0.56 21.64
CA LEU A 237 19.43 -1.32 20.59
C LEU A 237 20.44 -2.14 19.78
N THR A 238 19.97 -3.28 19.26
CA THR A 238 20.72 -4.17 18.38
C THR A 238 20.17 -4.12 16.96
N VAL A 239 20.91 -4.67 16.00
CA VAL A 239 20.40 -4.89 14.63
C VAL A 239 19.12 -5.72 14.62
N SER A 240 18.99 -6.70 15.53
CA SER A 240 17.76 -7.49 15.67
C SER A 240 16.57 -6.64 16.11
N ASP A 241 16.78 -5.64 16.97
CA ASP A 241 15.72 -4.70 17.36
C ASP A 241 15.31 -3.79 16.20
N LEU A 242 16.28 -3.35 15.38
CA LEU A 242 16.00 -2.61 14.14
C LEU A 242 15.19 -3.46 13.16
N ASP A 243 15.59 -4.72 12.94
CA ASP A 243 14.88 -5.64 12.06
C ASP A 243 13.46 -5.92 12.56
N ARG A 244 13.28 -6.06 13.89
CA ARG A 244 11.95 -6.19 14.51
C ARG A 244 11.10 -4.93 14.31
N HIS A 245 11.68 -3.74 14.48
CA HIS A 245 11.02 -2.47 14.23
C HIS A 245 10.56 -2.38 12.77
N LEU A 246 11.47 -2.62 11.82
CA LEU A 246 11.20 -2.64 10.38
C LEU A 246 10.10 -3.65 9.98
N ALA A 247 10.12 -4.83 10.60
CA ALA A 247 9.10 -5.86 10.40
C ALA A 247 7.74 -5.50 11.00
N GLY A 248 7.68 -4.56 11.95
CA GLY A 248 6.44 -4.04 12.54
C GLY A 248 5.82 -2.87 11.77
N LEU A 249 6.62 -2.11 11.01
CA LEU A 249 6.13 -0.95 10.25
C LEU A 249 5.15 -1.35 9.15
N ARG A 250 4.07 -0.57 8.98
CA ARG A 250 3.04 -0.78 7.94
C ARG A 250 2.72 0.54 7.20
N PRO A 251 3.72 1.20 6.60
CA PRO A 251 3.46 2.40 5.82
C PRO A 251 2.72 2.06 4.52
N PRO A 252 2.04 3.03 3.91
CA PRO A 252 1.40 2.89 2.59
C PRO A 252 2.33 2.38 1.50
N VAL A 253 3.59 2.81 1.54
CA VAL A 253 4.65 2.45 0.59
C VAL A 253 5.89 2.10 1.40
N ALA A 254 6.54 0.98 1.08
CA ALA A 254 7.73 0.50 1.77
C ALA A 254 8.82 0.03 0.81
N ALA A 255 10.07 0.18 1.26
CA ALA A 255 11.25 -0.37 0.58
C ALA A 255 11.75 -1.60 1.36
N ARG A 256 11.52 -2.80 0.82
CA ARG A 256 11.85 -4.09 1.48
C ARG A 256 12.71 -5.01 0.59
N GLY A 257 13.66 -4.41 -0.12
CA GLY A 257 14.38 -5.02 -1.24
C GLY A 257 13.58 -4.92 -2.55
N HIS A 258 12.30 -4.62 -2.46
CA HIS A 258 11.36 -4.40 -3.54
C HIS A 258 10.43 -3.26 -3.13
N LEU A 259 9.61 -2.76 -4.05
CA LEU A 259 8.60 -1.74 -3.77
C LEU A 259 7.31 -2.42 -3.30
N GLU A 260 6.91 -2.18 -2.05
CA GLU A 260 5.68 -2.72 -1.48
C GLU A 260 4.63 -1.61 -1.34
N ILE A 261 3.43 -1.85 -1.89
CA ILE A 261 2.28 -0.94 -1.86
C ILE A 261 1.16 -1.55 -1.02
N ASP A 262 0.75 -0.86 0.04
CA ASP A 262 -0.24 -1.31 1.01
C ASP A 262 -1.30 -0.23 1.28
N VAL A 263 -2.16 0.03 0.29
CA VAL A 263 -3.13 1.15 0.33
C VAL A 263 -4.58 0.74 0.08
N ALA A 264 -4.80 -0.34 -0.67
CA ALA A 264 -6.15 -0.80 -0.97
C ALA A 264 -6.72 -1.58 0.21
N ASP A 265 -7.96 -1.26 0.59
CA ASP A 265 -8.72 -2.07 1.53
C ASP A 265 -9.10 -3.41 0.91
N ARG A 266 -9.41 -4.39 1.77
CA ARG A 266 -9.94 -5.68 1.33
C ARG A 266 -11.19 -5.44 0.47
N GLN A 267 -11.14 -5.89 -0.77
CA GLN A 267 -12.27 -5.84 -1.71
C GLN A 267 -13.13 -7.10 -1.58
N PRO A 268 -14.46 -7.05 -1.81
CA PRO A 268 -15.32 -8.22 -1.73
C PRO A 268 -15.05 -9.23 -2.87
N GLY A 269 -15.24 -10.53 -2.59
CA GLY A 269 -15.14 -11.59 -3.59
C GLY A 269 -13.83 -11.55 -4.40
N ALA A 270 -13.95 -11.57 -5.73
CA ALA A 270 -12.83 -11.48 -6.68
C ALA A 270 -12.37 -10.03 -6.96
N GLY A 271 -12.98 -9.03 -6.32
CA GLY A 271 -12.68 -7.60 -6.55
C GLY A 271 -11.24 -7.21 -6.23
N TRP A 272 -10.49 -8.02 -5.46
CA TRP A 272 -9.07 -7.79 -5.15
C TRP A 272 -8.16 -7.79 -6.39
N ARG A 273 -8.61 -8.37 -7.51
CA ARG A 273 -7.88 -8.38 -8.77
C ARG A 273 -7.73 -6.97 -9.36
N VAL A 274 -8.71 -6.09 -9.12
CA VAL A 274 -8.72 -4.71 -9.65
C VAL A 274 -7.62 -3.85 -9.04
N PRO A 275 -7.49 -3.69 -7.70
CA PRO A 275 -6.38 -2.93 -7.13
C PRO A 275 -5.02 -3.54 -7.48
N ALA A 276 -4.90 -4.88 -7.54
CA ALA A 276 -3.66 -5.51 -7.97
C ALA A 276 -3.28 -5.11 -9.41
N ALA A 277 -4.25 -5.09 -10.34
CA ALA A 277 -4.03 -4.70 -11.72
C ALA A 277 -3.70 -3.21 -11.87
N VAL A 278 -4.47 -2.32 -11.21
CA VAL A 278 -4.23 -0.87 -11.27
C VAL A 278 -2.86 -0.53 -10.70
N ILE A 279 -2.53 -1.01 -9.49
CA ILE A 279 -1.23 -0.72 -8.86
C ILE A 279 -0.06 -1.19 -9.73
N THR A 280 -0.14 -2.44 -10.20
CA THR A 280 0.92 -3.02 -11.04
C THR A 280 1.10 -2.23 -12.33
N THR A 281 0.00 -1.97 -13.06
CA THR A 281 0.10 -1.29 -14.36
C THR A 281 0.57 0.15 -14.25
N LEU A 282 0.10 0.89 -13.24
CA LEU A 282 0.52 2.27 -13.03
C LEU A 282 2.01 2.37 -12.70
N LEU A 283 2.61 1.38 -12.05
CA LEU A 283 4.03 1.42 -11.70
C LEU A 283 4.92 0.80 -12.78
N ASP A 284 4.50 -0.30 -13.41
CA ASP A 284 5.35 -1.11 -14.29
C ASP A 284 5.23 -0.78 -15.79
N ASP A 285 4.13 -0.18 -16.25
CA ASP A 285 4.02 0.31 -17.63
C ASP A 285 4.57 1.74 -17.72
N PRO A 286 5.65 2.00 -18.49
CA PRO A 286 6.27 3.32 -18.54
C PRO A 286 5.34 4.46 -18.92
N ARG A 287 4.36 4.19 -19.80
CA ARG A 287 3.42 5.22 -20.26
C ARG A 287 2.37 5.51 -19.21
N ALA A 288 1.79 4.47 -18.60
CA ALA A 288 0.83 4.65 -17.52
C ALA A 288 1.49 5.30 -16.29
N ALA A 289 2.76 5.01 -16.02
CA ALA A 289 3.54 5.65 -14.97
C ALA A 289 3.66 7.17 -15.17
N GLU A 290 3.99 7.61 -16.37
CA GLU A 290 4.06 9.05 -16.68
C GLU A 290 2.68 9.72 -16.64
N GLU A 291 1.64 9.07 -17.20
CA GLU A 291 0.26 9.58 -17.16
C GLU A 291 -0.24 9.71 -15.69
N ALA A 292 0.01 8.72 -14.84
CA ALA A 292 -0.34 8.76 -13.43
C ALA A 292 0.52 9.76 -12.64
N TYR A 293 1.81 9.91 -12.97
CA TYR A 293 2.67 10.92 -12.35
C TYR A 293 2.15 12.32 -12.66
N ALA A 294 1.82 12.62 -13.92
CA ALA A 294 1.24 13.89 -14.32
C ALA A 294 -0.07 14.18 -13.57
N ALA A 295 -0.92 13.17 -13.38
CA ALA A 295 -2.18 13.29 -12.65
C ALA A 295 -2.00 13.48 -11.13
N THR A 296 -0.89 13.03 -10.54
CA THR A 296 -0.76 12.94 -9.07
C THR A 296 0.37 13.79 -8.47
N ALA A 297 1.29 14.34 -9.27
CA ALA A 297 2.46 15.07 -8.74
C ALA A 297 2.11 16.26 -7.83
N HIS A 298 0.99 16.94 -8.10
CA HIS A 298 0.51 18.08 -7.32
C HIS A 298 -0.02 17.68 -5.93
N LEU A 299 -0.49 16.43 -5.79
CA LEU A 299 -1.10 15.91 -4.55
C LEU A 299 -0.15 15.89 -3.36
N ALA A 300 1.15 15.85 -3.60
CA ALA A 300 2.14 15.90 -2.51
C ALA A 300 2.11 17.21 -1.70
N ALA A 301 1.54 18.28 -2.24
CA ALA A 301 1.37 19.56 -1.57
C ALA A 301 -0.02 19.74 -0.94
N GLU A 302 -0.95 18.80 -1.17
CA GLU A 302 -2.33 18.92 -0.67
C GLU A 302 -2.39 18.71 0.85
N PRO A 303 -3.01 19.64 1.59
CA PRO A 303 -3.11 19.54 3.05
C PRO A 303 -4.05 18.39 3.44
N ARG A 304 -3.63 17.62 4.46
CA ARG A 304 -4.43 16.53 5.06
C ARG A 304 -4.95 15.52 4.02
N LEU A 305 -4.22 15.29 2.94
CA LEU A 305 -4.69 14.46 1.84
C LEU A 305 -5.03 13.02 2.25
N TRP A 306 -4.25 12.43 3.15
CA TRP A 306 -4.53 11.10 3.69
C TRP A 306 -5.80 11.06 4.55
N GLU A 307 -6.10 12.13 5.30
CA GLU A 307 -7.37 12.27 6.01
C GLU A 307 -8.55 12.32 5.04
N ARG A 308 -8.47 13.20 4.02
CA ARG A 308 -9.48 13.34 2.96
C ARG A 308 -9.69 12.02 2.23
N ALA A 309 -8.61 11.32 1.85
CA ALA A 309 -8.69 10.02 1.19
C ALA A 309 -9.38 8.95 2.04
N ALA A 310 -9.12 8.93 3.35
CA ALA A 310 -9.75 7.98 4.27
C ALA A 310 -11.21 8.32 4.60
N ARG A 311 -11.53 9.61 4.76
CA ARG A 311 -12.84 10.11 5.17
C ARG A 311 -13.78 10.23 3.98
N ASP A 312 -13.38 11.02 2.99
CA ASP A 312 -14.19 11.45 1.86
C ASP A 312 -13.99 10.54 0.64
N ALA A 313 -12.84 9.87 0.54
CA ALA A 313 -12.49 9.02 -0.60
C ALA A 313 -12.73 9.74 -1.93
N LEU A 314 -13.49 9.16 -2.87
CA LEU A 314 -13.75 9.75 -4.19
C LEU A 314 -14.88 10.79 -4.19
N THR A 315 -15.52 11.12 -3.06
CA THR A 315 -16.34 12.34 -3.00
C THR A 315 -15.48 13.60 -2.90
N ASP A 316 -14.20 13.44 -2.59
CA ASP A 316 -13.22 14.51 -2.73
C ASP A 316 -12.91 14.75 -4.21
N PRO A 317 -13.15 15.97 -4.76
CA PRO A 317 -13.02 16.21 -6.20
C PRO A 317 -11.57 16.09 -6.69
N VAL A 318 -10.60 16.49 -5.88
CA VAL A 318 -9.17 16.44 -6.25
C VAL A 318 -8.72 14.98 -6.40
N LEU A 319 -9.11 14.12 -5.45
CA LEU A 319 -8.82 12.68 -5.52
C LEU A 319 -9.61 12.00 -6.64
N ALA A 320 -10.85 12.41 -6.89
CA ALA A 320 -11.68 11.86 -7.95
C ALA A 320 -11.15 12.15 -9.36
N ASP A 321 -10.68 13.38 -9.62
CA ASP A 321 -10.05 13.76 -10.89
C ASP A 321 -8.78 12.93 -11.14
N ALA A 322 -7.91 12.83 -10.13
CA ALA A 322 -6.71 12.01 -10.22
C ALA A 322 -7.04 10.52 -10.42
N ALA A 323 -8.06 10.00 -9.73
CA ALA A 323 -8.50 8.61 -9.87
C ALA A 323 -8.97 8.30 -11.30
N ARG A 324 -9.79 9.16 -11.92
CA ARG A 324 -10.22 8.97 -13.32
C ARG A 324 -9.04 8.86 -14.27
N ALA A 325 -8.07 9.76 -14.15
CA ALA A 325 -6.87 9.75 -14.98
C ALA A 325 -6.03 8.46 -14.77
N CYS A 326 -5.83 8.05 -13.51
CA CYS A 326 -5.11 6.83 -13.17
C CYS A 326 -5.82 5.56 -13.68
N PHE A 327 -7.15 5.46 -13.55
CA PHE A 327 -7.89 4.28 -14.02
C PHE A 327 -7.90 4.19 -15.56
N LEU A 328 -7.99 5.34 -16.25
CA LEU A 328 -7.84 5.40 -17.71
C LEU A 328 -6.45 4.92 -18.15
N ALA A 329 -5.39 5.41 -17.50
CA ALA A 329 -4.01 5.01 -17.77
C ALA A 329 -3.80 3.50 -17.55
N ALA A 330 -4.32 2.97 -16.43
CA ALA A 330 -4.27 1.55 -16.10
C ALA A 330 -5.00 0.68 -17.14
N TYR A 331 -6.19 1.10 -17.59
CA TYR A 331 -6.92 0.39 -18.65
C TYR A 331 -6.14 0.37 -19.96
N GLY A 332 -5.56 1.52 -20.35
CA GLY A 332 -4.71 1.62 -21.52
C GLY A 332 -3.48 0.70 -21.46
N ALA A 333 -2.84 0.58 -20.29
CA ALA A 333 -1.73 -0.34 -20.06
C ALA A 333 -2.16 -1.80 -20.19
N LEU A 334 -3.28 -2.21 -19.56
CA LEU A 334 -3.80 -3.57 -19.69
C LEU A 334 -4.09 -3.94 -21.16
N ALA A 335 -4.62 -2.99 -21.94
CA ALA A 335 -4.87 -3.20 -23.36
C ALA A 335 -3.58 -3.42 -24.15
N ARG A 336 -2.53 -2.59 -23.91
CA ARG A 336 -1.21 -2.74 -24.56
C ARG A 336 -0.52 -4.05 -24.20
N GLN A 337 -0.65 -4.48 -22.95
CA GLN A 337 -0.05 -5.71 -22.44
C GLN A 337 -0.79 -6.98 -22.88
N GLY A 338 -1.91 -6.86 -23.60
CA GLY A 338 -2.70 -8.00 -24.03
C GLY A 338 -3.37 -8.74 -22.85
N ALA A 339 -3.71 -8.03 -21.78
CA ALA A 339 -4.39 -8.61 -20.64
C ALA A 339 -5.74 -9.23 -21.04
N SER A 340 -6.14 -10.26 -20.28
CA SER A 340 -7.38 -11.01 -20.51
C SER A 340 -8.61 -10.09 -20.59
N ARG A 341 -9.59 -10.48 -21.40
CA ARG A 341 -10.84 -9.71 -21.54
C ARG A 341 -11.56 -9.61 -20.19
N GLU A 342 -11.51 -10.68 -19.41
CA GLU A 342 -12.08 -10.77 -18.07
C GLU A 342 -11.49 -9.70 -17.14
N LEU A 343 -10.16 -9.53 -17.14
CA LEU A 343 -9.51 -8.52 -16.30
C LEU A 343 -9.81 -7.09 -16.77
N ARG A 344 -9.80 -6.85 -18.09
CA ARG A 344 -10.14 -5.54 -18.65
C ARG A 344 -11.59 -5.15 -18.39
N ASN A 345 -12.52 -6.10 -18.50
CA ASN A 345 -13.93 -5.90 -18.16
C ASN A 345 -14.08 -5.60 -16.67
N ALA A 346 -13.45 -6.37 -15.79
CA ALA A 346 -13.51 -6.12 -14.35
C ALA A 346 -13.01 -4.72 -13.96
N LEU A 347 -11.95 -4.21 -14.61
CA LEU A 347 -11.48 -2.84 -14.41
C LEU A 347 -12.48 -1.81 -14.96
N ALA A 348 -13.02 -2.02 -16.16
CA ALA A 348 -14.01 -1.13 -16.75
C ALA A 348 -15.29 -1.04 -15.89
N ASP A 349 -15.80 -2.19 -15.45
CA ASP A 349 -16.99 -2.28 -14.60
C ASP A 349 -16.77 -1.57 -13.26
N PHE A 350 -15.59 -1.75 -12.64
CA PHE A 350 -15.22 -1.01 -11.42
C PHE A 350 -15.16 0.50 -11.67
N THR A 351 -14.59 0.92 -12.81
CA THR A 351 -14.46 2.34 -13.18
C THR A 351 -15.83 2.98 -13.35
N GLU A 352 -16.75 2.34 -14.08
CA GLU A 352 -18.10 2.84 -14.31
C GLU A 352 -18.97 2.84 -13.05
N THR A 353 -18.82 1.82 -12.21
CA THR A 353 -19.62 1.66 -10.99
C THR A 353 -19.20 2.67 -9.91
N TYR A 354 -17.90 2.91 -9.77
CA TYR A 354 -17.34 3.68 -8.66
C TYR A 354 -16.67 4.97 -9.13
N VAL A 355 -15.57 4.87 -9.89
CA VAL A 355 -14.67 6.00 -10.17
C VAL A 355 -15.35 7.12 -10.97
N ASN A 356 -16.08 6.79 -12.03
CA ASN A 356 -16.81 7.77 -12.84
C ASN A 356 -17.98 8.43 -12.09
N ARG A 357 -18.44 7.78 -11.02
CA ARG A 357 -19.56 8.26 -10.19
C ARG A 357 -19.09 8.94 -8.91
N ASN A 358 -17.79 9.18 -8.72
CA ASN A 358 -17.22 9.72 -7.49
C ASN A 358 -17.57 8.88 -6.24
N ARG A 359 -17.69 7.55 -6.43
CA ARG A 359 -18.03 6.57 -5.38
C ARG A 359 -16.89 5.59 -5.18
N CYS A 360 -16.98 4.81 -4.11
CA CYS A 360 -16.09 3.69 -3.80
C CYS A 360 -16.92 2.54 -3.18
N PRO A 361 -16.34 1.34 -3.01
CA PRO A 361 -17.04 0.19 -2.42
C PRO A 361 -17.66 0.44 -1.03
N ALA A 362 -17.07 1.35 -0.25
CA ALA A 362 -17.64 1.78 1.03
C ALA A 362 -19.05 2.39 0.90
N ASP A 363 -19.34 3.09 -0.21
CA ASP A 363 -20.64 3.72 -0.42
C ASP A 363 -21.75 2.68 -0.56
N ASP A 364 -21.47 1.51 -1.16
CA ASP A 364 -22.45 0.42 -1.26
C ASP A 364 -22.78 -0.20 0.12
N LEU A 365 -21.80 -0.26 1.03
CA LEU A 365 -22.04 -0.69 2.41
C LEU A 365 -22.90 0.33 3.16
N LEU A 366 -22.61 1.62 2.97
CA LEU A 366 -23.37 2.71 3.59
C LEU A 366 -24.81 2.75 3.09
N ASP A 367 -25.03 2.58 1.78
CA ASP A 367 -26.35 2.57 1.18
C ASP A 367 -27.19 1.38 1.67
N ARG A 368 -26.58 0.19 1.78
CA ARG A 368 -27.23 -0.99 2.40
C ARG A 368 -27.64 -0.73 3.85
N THR A 369 -26.75 -0.14 4.66
CA THR A 369 -27.06 0.18 6.06
C THR A 369 -28.15 1.25 6.19
N ALA A 370 -28.25 2.16 5.22
CA ALA A 370 -29.29 3.20 5.16
C ALA A 370 -30.62 2.70 4.55
N GLY A 371 -30.70 1.45 4.08
CA GLY A 371 -31.89 0.90 3.43
C GLY A 371 -32.18 1.49 2.05
N ARG A 372 -31.14 1.98 1.35
CA ARG A 372 -31.25 2.65 0.03
C ARG A 372 -31.04 1.72 -1.17
N VAL A 373 -30.77 0.42 -0.92
CA VAL A 373 -30.47 -0.61 -1.92
C VAL A 373 -31.21 -1.88 -1.60
#